data_AF-A0AAW8NF78-F1
#
_entry.id   AF-A0AAW8NF78-F1
#
_cell.length_a   1.000
_cell.length_b   1.000
_cell.length_c   1.000
_cell.angle_alpha   90.00
_cell.angle_beta   90.00
_cell.angle_gamma   90.00
#
_symmetry.space_group_name_H-M   'P 1'
#
loop_
_entity.id
_entity.type
_entity.pdbx_description
1 polymer ?
#
loop_
_entity_poly.entity_id
_entity_poly.type
_entity_poly.pdbx_seq_one_letter_code
_entity_poly.pdbx_strand_id
1 'polypeptide(L)' 'MYGWIFRHLPGPLWLRIVTSLVLVAAALVLMVQFLFPWMSEYTQFTDSTIGSASQ' A
#
# COMPACT_ATOMS: atom_id res chain seq x y z
N MET A 1 -32.42 5.65 17.25
CA MET A 1 -32.25 5.59 15.79
C MET A 1 -30.88 6.09 15.30
N TYR A 2 -29.78 5.66 15.93
CA TYR A 2 -28.41 5.63 15.33
C TYR A 2 -27.66 4.32 15.67
N GLY A 3 -28.33 3.40 16.37
CA GLY A 3 -27.71 2.20 16.93
C GLY A 3 -27.52 1.04 15.95
N TRP A 4 -27.93 1.18 14.69
CA TRP A 4 -27.81 0.10 13.70
C TRP A 4 -26.40 0.06 13.06
N ILE A 5 -25.75 1.21 12.90
CA ILE A 5 -24.41 1.32 12.29
C ILE A 5 -23.29 0.82 13.21
N PHE A 6 -23.47 0.91 14.54
CA PHE A 6 -22.52 0.39 15.53
C PHE A 6 -22.64 -1.12 15.77
N ARG A 7 -23.59 -1.78 15.12
CA ARG A 7 -23.97 -3.17 15.40
C ARG A 7 -23.56 -4.16 14.31
N HIS A 8 -23.02 -3.66 13.19
CA HIS A 8 -22.56 -4.48 12.05
C HIS A 8 -21.04 -4.73 12.02
N LEU A 9 -20.28 -4.10 12.92
CA LEU A 9 -18.83 -4.32 12.98
C LEU A 9 -18.49 -5.08 14.27
N PRO A 10 -18.06 -6.34 14.17
CA PRO A 10 -17.68 -7.12 15.33
C PRO A 10 -16.39 -6.53 15.90
N GLY A 11 -16.50 -5.86 17.04
CA GLY A 11 -15.37 -5.42 17.84
C GLY A 11 -15.38 -3.95 18.24
N PRO A 12 -14.63 -3.60 19.31
CA PRO A 12 -14.51 -2.24 19.82
C PRO A 12 -13.98 -1.28 18.76
N LEU A 13 -14.27 0.02 18.91
CA LEU A 13 -13.85 1.08 17.98
C LEU A 13 -12.35 1.01 17.63
N TRP A 14 -11.50 0.63 18.59
CA TRP A 14 -10.07 0.36 18.39
C TRP A 14 -9.77 -0.74 17.36
N LEU A 15 -10.53 -1.84 17.35
CA LEU A 15 -10.32 -2.95 16.41
C LEU A 15 -10.57 -2.49 14.96
N ARG A 16 -11.57 -1.62 14.76
CA ARG A 16 -11.91 -1.04 13.45
C ARG A 16 -10.79 -0.12 12.97
N ILE A 17 -10.23 0.71 13.86
CA ILE A 17 -9.08 1.56 13.55
C ILE A 17 -7.87 0.71 13.18
N VAL A 18 -7.53 -0.29 13.99
CA VAL A 18 -6.38 -1.18 13.74
C VAL A 18 -6.55 -1.92 12.41
N THR A 19 -7.73 -2.49 12.14
CA THR A 19 -7.99 -3.20 10.88
C THR A 19 -7.88 -2.27 9.66
N SER A 20 -8.42 -1.05 9.76
CA SER A 20 -8.26 -0.05 8.70
C SER A 20 -6.80 0.34 8.48
N LEU A 21 -6.04 0.51 9.56
CA LEU A 21 -4.61 0.84 9.49
C LEU A 21 -3.82 -0.29 8.83
N VAL A 22 -4.12 -1.54 9.18
CA VAL A 22 -3.50 -2.73 8.58
C VAL A 22 -3.82 -2.83 7.09
N LEU A 23 -5.07 -2.56 6.67
CA LEU A 23 -5.43 -2.55 5.25
C LEU A 23 -4.65 -1.50 4.47
N VAL A 24 -4.50 -0.30 5.02
CA VAL A 24 -3.71 0.77 4.38
C VAL A 24 -2.24 0.37 4.31
N ALA A 25 -1.67 -0.14 5.41
CA ALA A 25 -0.29 -0.61 5.44
C ALA A 25 -0.06 -1.74 4.42
N ALA A 26 -0.98 -2.71 4.33
CA ALA A 26 -0.94 -3.78 3.35
C ALA A 26 -0.98 -3.24 1.91
N ALA A 27 -1.84 -2.26 1.62
CA ALA A 27 -1.90 -1.62 0.31
C ALA A 27 -0.58 -0.90 -0.05
N LEU A 28 0.02 -0.18 0.91
CA LEU A 28 1.32 0.47 0.72
C LEU A 28 2.42 -0.55 0.43
N VAL A 29 2.49 -1.65 1.19
CA VAL A 29 3.45 -2.73 0.97
C VAL A 29 3.24 -3.36 -0.41
N LEU A 30 1.98 -3.58 -0.82
CA LEU A 30 1.65 -4.15 -2.11
C LEU A 30 2.05 -3.19 -3.25
N MET A 31 1.84 -1.89 -3.10
CA MET A 31 2.33 -0.90 -4.07
C MET A 31 3.86 -0.93 -4.16
N VAL A 32 4.58 -0.89 -3.03
CA VAL A 32 6.05 -0.88 -3.05
C VAL A 32 6.64 -2.18 -3.61
N GLN A 33 6.08 -3.34 -3.27
CA GLN A 33 6.64 -4.61 -3.71
C GLN A 33 6.15 -5.07 -5.08
N PHE A 34 4.99 -4.63 -5.54
CA PHE A 34 4.42 -5.08 -6.82
C PHE A 34 4.27 -3.95 -7.83
N LEU A 35 3.70 -2.82 -7.43
CA LEU A 35 3.45 -1.70 -8.35
C LEU A 35 4.74 -1.02 -8.78
N PHE A 36 5.71 -0.84 -7.89
CA PHE A 36 7.00 -0.24 -8.25
C PHE A 36 7.79 -1.09 -9.27
N PRO A 37 7.99 -2.41 -9.06
CA PRO A 37 8.61 -3.25 -10.08
C PRO A 37 7.86 -3.23 -11.41
N TRP A 38 6.52 -3.35 -11.38
CA TRP A 38 5.70 -3.29 -12.59
C TRP A 38 5.84 -1.95 -13.32
N MET A 39 5.82 -0.83 -12.61
CA MET A 39 6.01 0.50 -13.20
C MET A 39 7.43 0.72 -13.73
N SER A 40 8.44 0.12 -13.10
CA SER A 40 9.84 0.28 -13.50
C SER A 40 10.10 -0.21 -14.93
N GLU A 41 9.33 -1.17 -15.43
CA GLU A 41 9.40 -1.63 -16.83
C GLU A 41 8.96 -0.55 -17.84
N TYR A 42 8.05 0.34 -17.43
CA TYR A 42 7.51 1.39 -18.29
C TYR A 42 8.18 2.75 -18.08
N THR A 43 8.97 2.90 -17.02
CA THR A 43 9.56 4.18 -16.66
C THR A 43 11.08 4.12 -16.53
N GLN A 44 11.76 4.93 -17.34
CA GLN A 44 13.21 5.13 -17.33
C GLN A 44 13.77 5.88 -16.10
N PHE A 45 12.98 6.04 -15.02
CA PHE A 45 13.40 6.75 -13.80
C PHE A 45 14.36 5.94 -12.92
N THR A 46 14.49 4.63 -13.18
CA THR A 46 15.30 3.71 -12.35
C THR A 46 16.65 3.37 -13.00
N ASP A 47 16.92 3.88 -14.21
CA ASP A 47 18.19 3.65 -14.90
C ASP A 47 19.33 4.43 -14.24
N SER A 48 20.41 3.72 -13.89
CA SER A 48 21.61 4.31 -13.30
C SER A 48 22.43 5.03 -14.35
N THR A 49 22.56 6.36 -14.25
CA THR A 49 23.33 7.21 -15.20
C THR A 49 24.85 7.02 -15.08
N ILE A 50 25.34 6.36 -14.03
CA ILE A 50 26.78 6.11 -13.80
C ILE A 50 27.01 4.60 -13.94
N GLY A 51 27.42 4.15 -15.14
CA GLY A 51 27.72 2.74 -15.43
C GLY A 51 27.58 2.31 -16.90
N SER A 52 26.91 3.09 -17.74
CA SER A 52 26.78 2.79 -19.19
C SER A 52 27.94 3.29 -20.06
N ALA A 53 28.88 4.03 -19.47
CA ALA A 53 30.00 4.68 -20.18
C ALA A 53 31.35 3.96 -20.04
N SER A 54 31.37 2.70 -19.61
CA SER A 54 32.60 1.92 -19.46
C SER A 54 32.47 0.50 -20.01
N GLN A 55 32.10 0.39 -21.28
CA GLN A 55 32.44 -0.74 -22.14
C GLN A 55 32.93 -0.25 -23.51
#